data_AF-A0A1E3HQC5-F1
#
_entry.id   AF-A0A1E3HQC5-F1
#
_cell.length_a   1.000
_cell.length_b   1.000
_cell.length_c   1.000
_cell.angle_alpha   90.00
_cell.angle_beta   90.00
_cell.angle_gamma   90.00
#
_symmetry.space_group_name_H-M   'P 1'
#
loop_
_entity.id
_entity.type
_entity.pdbx_description
1 polymer ?
#
loop_
_entity_poly.entity_id
_entity_poly.type
_entity_poly.pdbx_seq_one_letter_code
_entity_poly.pdbx_strand_id
1 'polypeptide(L)'
;MFRRNFKGAYRVHAKKDSAHRCLAVIVNIPPLSPIRSTPCSPLSICLETVSDTGIAGCVGFENEHGAPNVSTFLINYRVGDIVDIKANSSQQKGMPHKFYHGKTGIVYNVTPRAVGVIIYKVVNGRYMEKRVNIRVEHIKHSKCRQEFLDRVVSNAALKKEAKAKGEHVDLKRQPAQPREARVVSIKNNVPQTLAARPYETYI
;
A
#
# COMPACT_ATOMS: atom_id res chain seq x y z
N MET A 1 -17.58 -21.50 -48.27
CA MET A 1 -17.38 -20.58 -47.13
C MET A 1 -17.76 -21.30 -45.84
N PHE A 2 -16.76 -21.75 -45.09
CA PHE A 2 -16.87 -22.81 -44.09
C PHE A 2 -17.07 -22.23 -42.68
N ARG A 3 -18.27 -22.40 -42.10
CA ARG A 3 -18.51 -22.28 -40.66
C ARG A 3 -17.91 -23.53 -39.97
N ARG A 4 -17.04 -23.35 -38.97
CA ARG A 4 -16.62 -24.41 -38.03
C ARG A 4 -16.97 -23.91 -36.63
N ASN A 5 -18.07 -24.36 -36.02
CA ASN A 5 -18.21 -25.58 -35.22
C ASN A 5 -17.21 -25.68 -34.06
N PHE A 6 -17.57 -25.10 -32.91
CA PHE A 6 -17.04 -25.51 -31.60
C PHE A 6 -17.93 -26.61 -31.03
N LYS A 7 -17.46 -27.86 -31.15
CA LYS A 7 -17.98 -29.01 -30.40
C LYS A 7 -17.44 -28.92 -28.96
N GLY A 8 -18.29 -29.09 -27.96
CA GLY A 8 -18.16 -30.26 -27.09
C GLY A 8 -18.41 -29.90 -25.63
N ALA A 9 -19.66 -30.01 -25.21
CA ALA A 9 -20.05 -30.05 -23.82
C ALA A 9 -19.62 -31.40 -23.23
N TYR A 10 -18.95 -31.38 -22.08
CA TYR A 10 -18.80 -32.56 -21.22
C TYR A 10 -19.38 -32.25 -19.84
N ARG A 11 -20.54 -32.85 -19.64
CA ARG A 11 -21.27 -33.01 -18.38
C ARG A 11 -20.58 -34.12 -17.60
N VAL A 12 -20.13 -33.86 -16.37
CA VAL A 12 -19.73 -34.93 -15.45
C VAL A 12 -20.47 -34.77 -14.13
N HIS A 13 -21.03 -35.91 -13.72
CA HIS A 13 -22.02 -36.10 -12.68
C HIS A 13 -21.54 -35.70 -11.28
N ALA A 14 -22.45 -35.12 -10.51
CA ALA A 14 -22.36 -35.02 -9.06
C ALA A 14 -22.47 -36.43 -8.43
N LYS A 15 -21.48 -36.80 -7.63
CA LYS A 15 -21.62 -37.83 -6.59
C LYS A 15 -21.57 -37.14 -5.23
N LYS A 16 -22.61 -37.42 -4.45
CA LYS A 16 -22.81 -37.02 -3.07
C LYS A 16 -22.04 -37.99 -2.15
N ASP A 17 -21.74 -37.50 -0.95
CA ASP A 17 -21.27 -38.22 0.24
C ASP A 17 -19.74 -38.47 0.24
N SER A 18 -18.94 -38.12 1.25
CA SER A 18 -19.20 -38.01 2.68
C SER A 18 -18.00 -37.37 3.41
N ALA A 19 -18.30 -36.45 4.33
CA ALA A 19 -17.68 -36.26 5.64
C ALA A 19 -16.21 -35.73 5.81
N HIS A 20 -16.11 -34.87 6.85
CA HIS A 20 -14.94 -34.39 7.60
C HIS A 20 -14.24 -33.11 7.06
N ARG A 21 -14.57 -31.88 7.52
CA ARG A 21 -14.20 -31.21 8.80
C ARG A 21 -12.66 -31.19 8.99
N CYS A 22 -11.92 -30.10 9.19
CA CYS A 22 -12.13 -28.83 9.90
C CYS A 22 -10.98 -27.84 9.52
N LEU A 23 -11.27 -26.58 9.22
CA LEU A 23 -11.19 -25.36 10.06
C LEU A 23 -9.81 -24.66 10.13
N ALA A 24 -9.91 -23.37 9.82
CA ALA A 24 -8.92 -22.32 9.99
C ALA A 24 -8.62 -22.03 11.47
N VAL A 25 -7.42 -21.53 11.72
CA VAL A 25 -6.96 -21.03 13.03
C VAL A 25 -7.37 -19.56 13.16
N ILE A 26 -8.16 -19.24 14.18
CA ILE A 26 -8.38 -17.87 14.68
C ILE A 26 -7.70 -17.78 16.04
N VAL A 27 -6.86 -16.76 16.19
CA VAL A 27 -6.10 -16.44 17.41
C VAL A 27 -6.98 -15.57 18.33
N ASN A 28 -6.97 -15.89 19.63
CA ASN A 28 -7.68 -15.25 20.73
C ASN A 28 -7.49 -13.72 20.82
N ILE A 29 -8.58 -13.00 21.08
CA ILE A 29 -8.62 -11.61 21.55
C ILE A 29 -9.42 -11.58 22.87
N PRO A 30 -8.93 -10.94 23.95
CA PRO A 30 -9.62 -10.87 25.25
C PRO A 30 -10.78 -9.84 25.29
N PRO A 31 -11.73 -9.96 26.25
CA PRO A 31 -13.01 -9.24 26.24
C PRO A 31 -12.94 -7.80 26.77
N LEU A 32 -13.75 -6.93 26.15
CA LEU A 32 -13.95 -5.51 26.47
C LEU A 32 -14.96 -5.33 27.64
N SER A 33 -14.65 -4.39 28.54
CA SER A 33 -15.48 -3.96 29.67
C SER A 33 -16.42 -2.78 29.31
N PRO A 34 -17.49 -2.52 30.10
CA PRO A 34 -18.67 -1.78 29.64
C PRO A 34 -18.52 -0.25 29.70
N ILE A 35 -19.17 0.38 28.71
CA ILE A 35 -19.19 1.81 28.41
C ILE A 35 -20.01 2.57 29.46
N ARG A 36 -19.36 3.46 30.22
CA ARG A 36 -20.02 4.51 31.02
C ARG A 36 -20.26 5.74 30.13
N SER A 37 -21.52 6.15 30.07
CA SER A 37 -22.01 7.39 29.46
C SER A 37 -21.81 8.59 30.38
N THR A 38 -21.06 9.61 29.94
CA THR A 38 -21.16 11.01 30.40
C THR A 38 -20.70 11.94 29.26
N PRO A 39 -20.93 13.27 29.32
CA PRO A 39 -21.94 13.95 28.53
C PRO A 39 -21.36 14.77 27.37
N CYS A 40 -22.19 14.99 26.35
CA CYS A 40 -21.94 15.96 25.29
C CYS A 40 -21.71 17.37 25.87
N SER A 41 -20.57 17.98 25.58
CA SER A 41 -20.44 19.44 25.58
C SER A 41 -20.25 19.93 24.13
N PRO A 42 -20.99 20.97 23.73
CA PRO A 42 -21.10 21.41 22.35
C PRO A 42 -19.92 22.34 22.03
N LEU A 43 -19.33 22.15 20.85
CA LEU A 43 -18.76 23.20 19.97
C LEU A 43 -18.10 22.52 18.76
N SER A 44 -18.78 21.53 18.17
CA SER A 44 -18.62 21.30 16.74
C SER A 44 -19.36 22.44 16.05
N ILE A 45 -18.63 23.48 15.65
CA ILE A 45 -19.08 24.30 14.53
C ILE A 45 -19.02 23.37 13.31
N CYS A 46 -20.12 22.65 13.14
CA CYS A 46 -20.51 22.03 11.90
C CYS A 46 -20.78 23.17 10.92
N LEU A 47 -19.73 23.64 10.25
CA LEU A 47 -19.88 24.08 8.88
C LEU A 47 -19.71 22.84 8.01
N GLU A 48 -20.83 22.15 7.79
CA GLU A 48 -21.02 21.31 6.63
C GLU A 48 -20.68 22.15 5.39
N THR A 49 -19.45 22.01 4.91
CA THR A 49 -19.07 22.48 3.58
C THR A 49 -18.87 21.24 2.71
N VAL A 50 -19.98 20.83 2.08
CA VAL A 50 -20.23 20.13 0.79
C VAL A 50 -19.02 19.60 -0.03
N SER A 51 -17.97 19.09 0.58
CA SER A 51 -16.90 18.38 -0.16
C SER A 51 -16.26 17.34 0.75
N ASP A 52 -16.36 16.06 0.39
CA ASP A 52 -15.87 14.93 1.19
C ASP A 52 -14.34 14.99 1.43
N THR A 53 -13.89 15.80 2.38
CA THR A 53 -12.49 15.89 2.83
C THR A 53 -12.32 15.49 4.29
N GLY A 54 -13.40 15.07 4.94
CA GLY A 54 -13.50 14.89 6.40
C GLY A 54 -12.57 13.85 7.04
N ILE A 55 -11.88 12.99 6.28
CA ILE A 55 -10.85 12.08 6.82
C ILE A 55 -9.46 12.41 6.24
N ALA A 56 -9.38 12.77 4.96
CA ALA A 56 -8.12 13.09 4.28
C ALA A 56 -7.49 14.41 4.73
N GLY A 57 -8.30 15.30 5.31
CA GLY A 57 -7.90 16.57 5.92
C GLY A 57 -7.75 16.50 7.44
N CYS A 58 -7.70 15.33 8.06
CA CYS A 58 -7.46 15.20 9.50
C CYS A 58 -5.98 15.00 9.79
N VAL A 59 -5.50 15.62 10.87
CA VAL A 59 -4.20 15.29 11.46
C VAL A 59 -4.33 13.93 12.17
N GLY A 60 -3.26 13.13 12.20
CA GLY A 60 -3.24 11.76 12.75
C GLY A 60 -3.67 11.68 14.23
N PHE A 61 -3.90 10.45 14.70
CA PHE A 61 -4.52 10.17 16.01
C PHE A 61 -3.75 10.79 17.20
N GLU A 62 -4.48 11.51 18.05
CA GLU A 62 -4.17 12.18 19.34
C GLU A 62 -2.81 12.87 19.56
N ASN A 63 -1.67 12.28 19.19
CA ASN A 63 -0.31 12.77 19.50
C ASN A 63 0.46 13.35 18.30
N GLU A 64 -0.14 13.40 17.10
CA GLU A 64 0.50 13.98 15.90
C GLU A 64 0.04 15.41 15.58
N HIS A 65 -0.66 16.06 16.51
CA HIS A 65 -1.13 17.43 16.38
C HIS A 65 0.00 18.43 16.65
N GLY A 66 0.08 19.49 15.83
CA GLY A 66 0.99 20.61 16.06
C GLY A 66 1.84 20.98 14.84
N ALA A 67 3.02 21.53 15.13
CA ALA A 67 3.96 21.98 14.11
C ALA A 67 4.58 20.77 13.37
N PRO A 68 4.80 20.86 12.05
CA PRO A 68 5.47 19.79 11.31
C PRO A 68 6.93 19.64 11.74
N ASN A 69 7.43 18.41 11.68
CA ASN A 69 8.83 18.09 11.98
C ASN A 69 9.78 18.86 11.06
N VAL A 70 10.89 19.36 11.63
CA VAL A 70 11.92 20.14 10.92
C VAL A 70 12.52 19.36 9.74
N SER A 71 12.59 18.03 9.85
CA SER A 71 13.07 17.15 8.78
C SER A 71 12.34 17.36 7.45
N THR A 72 11.05 17.72 7.48
CA THR A 72 10.25 17.95 6.28
C THR A 72 10.78 19.11 5.43
N PHE A 73 11.35 20.14 6.07
CA PHE A 73 11.89 21.32 5.40
C PHE A 73 13.32 21.13 4.90
N LEU A 74 14.08 20.23 5.55
CA LEU A 74 15.48 19.94 5.19
C LEU A 74 15.60 18.98 4.00
N ILE A 75 14.49 18.42 3.53
CA ILE A 75 14.48 17.55 2.36
C ILE A 75 14.71 18.39 1.10
N ASN A 76 15.76 18.03 0.37
CA ASN A 76 16.07 18.62 -0.92
C ASN A 76 15.25 17.94 -2.02
N TYR A 77 14.65 18.74 -2.89
CA TYR A 77 13.92 18.29 -4.08
C TYR A 77 14.61 18.80 -5.34
N ARG A 78 14.72 17.94 -6.34
CA ARG A 78 15.28 18.25 -7.66
C ARG A 78 14.25 17.96 -8.75
N VAL A 79 14.46 18.58 -9.90
CA VAL A 79 13.66 18.32 -11.10
C VAL A 79 13.88 16.87 -11.54
N GLY A 80 12.79 16.14 -11.78
CA GLY A 80 12.81 14.72 -12.14
C GLY A 80 12.67 13.75 -10.96
N ASP A 81 12.65 14.24 -9.71
CA ASP A 81 12.37 13.40 -8.56
C ASP A 81 10.92 12.89 -8.58
N ILE A 82 10.73 11.66 -8.12
CA ILE A 82 9.41 11.03 -7.97
C ILE A 82 8.93 11.29 -6.55
N VAL A 83 7.78 11.93 -6.44
CA VAL A 83 7.24 12.42 -5.17
C VAL A 83 5.80 12.01 -4.96
N ASP A 84 5.48 11.70 -3.71
CA ASP A 84 4.14 11.39 -3.23
C ASP A 84 3.51 12.63 -2.60
N ILE A 85 2.23 12.85 -2.91
CA ILE A 85 1.46 13.96 -2.38
C ILE A 85 0.61 13.47 -1.22
N LYS A 86 0.93 13.94 -0.01
CA LYS A 86 0.16 13.69 1.20
C LYS A 86 -0.15 15.04 1.85
N ALA A 87 -1.41 15.46 1.76
CA ALA A 87 -1.85 16.71 2.39
C ALA A 87 -1.60 16.66 3.91
N ASN A 88 -1.18 17.80 4.45
CA ASN A 88 -1.01 18.01 5.89
C ASN A 88 -1.90 19.19 6.28
N SER A 89 -2.85 18.95 7.17
CA SER A 89 -3.89 19.93 7.50
C SER A 89 -3.42 21.07 8.39
N SER A 90 -2.32 20.86 9.13
CA SER A 90 -1.68 21.90 9.95
C SER A 90 -1.20 23.08 9.08
N GLN A 91 -0.89 22.83 7.81
CA GLN A 91 -0.46 23.85 6.86
C GLN A 91 -1.50 24.04 5.75
N GLN A 92 -2.20 25.16 5.76
CA GLN A 92 -3.28 25.42 4.80
C GLN A 92 -2.77 25.95 3.46
N LYS A 93 -1.61 26.61 3.45
CA LYS A 93 -1.09 27.29 2.27
C LYS A 93 -0.47 26.29 1.29
N GLY A 94 -0.83 26.40 0.01
CA GLY A 94 -0.35 25.49 -1.04
C GLY A 94 -0.79 24.04 -0.83
N MET A 95 -1.90 23.85 -0.10
CA MET A 95 -2.57 22.57 0.07
C MET A 95 -3.06 22.03 -1.29
N PRO A 96 -2.77 20.76 -1.61
CA PRO A 96 -3.26 20.16 -2.84
C PRO A 96 -4.77 19.88 -2.75
N HIS A 97 -5.47 19.98 -3.88
CA HIS A 97 -6.87 19.55 -3.95
C HIS A 97 -7.02 18.06 -3.61
N LYS A 98 -8.15 17.67 -3.00
CA LYS A 98 -8.42 16.29 -2.52
C LYS A 98 -8.13 15.20 -3.53
N PHE A 99 -8.36 15.47 -4.82
CA PHE A 99 -8.09 14.54 -5.92
C PHE A 99 -6.61 14.10 -6.01
N TYR A 100 -5.68 14.99 -5.66
CA TYR A 100 -4.24 14.72 -5.75
C TYR A 100 -3.67 14.08 -4.49
N HIS A 101 -4.48 13.93 -3.43
CA HIS A 101 -4.05 13.22 -2.23
C HIS A 101 -3.77 11.76 -2.55
N GLY A 102 -2.62 11.24 -2.10
CA GLY A 102 -2.18 9.88 -2.38
C GLY A 102 -1.78 9.62 -3.83
N LYS A 103 -1.61 10.68 -4.65
CA LYS A 103 -1.06 10.55 -6.00
C LYS A 103 0.44 10.76 -5.97
N THR A 104 1.12 10.00 -6.83
CA THR A 104 2.55 10.16 -7.10
C THR A 104 2.70 10.95 -8.40
N GLY A 105 3.69 11.83 -8.45
CA GLY A 105 4.00 12.63 -9.63
C GLY A 105 5.50 12.88 -9.76
N ILE A 106 5.86 13.62 -10.80
CA ILE A 106 7.25 13.99 -11.10
C ILE A 106 7.43 15.49 -10.90
N VAL A 107 8.50 15.87 -10.23
CA VAL A 107 8.85 17.29 -10.03
C VAL A 107 9.28 17.91 -11.36
N TYR A 108 8.63 19.02 -11.76
CA TYR A 108 9.00 19.78 -12.96
C TYR A 108 9.67 21.12 -12.64
N ASN A 109 9.33 21.73 -11.51
CA ASN A 109 9.87 23.01 -11.08
C ASN A 109 10.10 23.02 -9.57
N VAL A 110 11.10 23.76 -9.12
CA VAL A 110 11.43 23.94 -7.71
C VAL A 110 11.43 25.44 -7.43
N THR A 111 10.68 25.84 -6.41
CA THR A 111 10.60 27.22 -5.92
C THR A 111 11.05 27.28 -4.47
N PRO A 112 11.27 28.46 -3.86
CA PRO A 112 11.89 28.56 -2.53
C PRO A 112 11.17 27.81 -1.41
N ARG A 113 9.83 27.64 -1.49
CA ARG A 113 9.02 26.97 -0.46
C ARG A 113 8.08 25.89 -1.02
N ALA A 114 8.11 25.67 -2.33
CA ALA A 114 7.15 24.81 -3.01
C ALA A 114 7.78 24.12 -4.20
N VAL A 115 7.14 23.04 -4.61
CA VAL A 115 7.55 22.19 -5.71
C VAL A 115 6.38 22.09 -6.67
N GLY A 116 6.68 22.25 -7.95
CA GLY A 116 5.76 22.00 -9.04
C GLY A 116 5.79 20.51 -9.39
N VAL A 117 4.66 19.83 -9.30
CA VAL A 117 4.52 18.41 -9.60
C VAL A 117 3.60 18.23 -10.82
N ILE A 118 4.05 17.39 -11.76
CA ILE A 118 3.24 16.90 -12.88
C ILE A 118 2.52 15.62 -12.45
N ILE A 119 1.20 15.59 -12.63
CA ILE A 119 0.34 14.45 -12.32
C ILE A 119 -0.58 14.21 -13.51
N TYR A 120 -0.80 12.93 -13.85
CA TYR A 120 -1.80 12.56 -14.84
C TYR A 120 -3.17 12.35 -14.17
N LYS A 121 -4.13 13.21 -14.51
CA LYS A 121 -5.52 13.08 -14.06
C LYS A 121 -6.38 12.53 -15.20
N VAL A 122 -7.19 11.51 -14.90
CA VAL A 122 -8.23 11.06 -15.83
C VAL A 122 -9.36 12.07 -15.83
N VAL A 123 -9.66 12.64 -17.01
CA VAL A 123 -10.80 13.53 -17.25
C VAL A 123 -11.54 13.01 -18.47
N ASN A 124 -12.81 12.65 -18.30
CA ASN A 124 -13.68 12.17 -19.39
C ASN A 124 -13.02 11.07 -20.26
N GLY A 125 -12.43 10.06 -19.61
CA GLY A 125 -11.85 8.89 -20.28
C GLY A 125 -10.44 9.06 -20.88
N ARG A 126 -9.83 10.25 -20.77
CA ARG A 126 -8.43 10.49 -21.21
C ARG A 126 -7.54 11.00 -20.08
N TYR A 127 -6.25 10.73 -20.18
CA TYR A 127 -5.25 11.29 -19.26
C TYR A 127 -4.86 12.69 -19.69
N MET A 128 -5.03 13.65 -18.78
CA MET A 128 -4.55 15.01 -18.96
C MET A 128 -3.40 15.27 -18.00
N GLU A 129 -2.34 15.89 -18.51
CA GLU A 129 -1.26 16.43 -17.68
C GLU A 129 -1.82 17.58 -16.83
N LYS A 130 -1.63 17.50 -15.52
CA LYS A 130 -1.95 18.57 -14.57
C LYS A 130 -0.69 18.97 -13.84
N ARG A 131 -0.38 20.26 -13.90
CA ARG A 131 0.72 20.89 -13.18
C ARG A 131 0.17 21.51 -11.91
N VAL A 132 0.68 21.07 -10.76
CA VAL A 132 0.22 21.50 -9.45
C VAL A 132 1.41 22.07 -8.68
N ASN A 133 1.26 23.29 -8.16
CA ASN A 133 2.25 23.90 -7.27
C ASN A 133 1.85 23.57 -5.83
N ILE A 134 2.69 22.79 -5.15
CA ILE A 134 2.40 22.25 -3.82
C ILE A 134 3.57 22.62 -2.89
N ARG A 135 3.30 22.99 -1.64
CA ARG A 135 4.38 23.24 -0.69
C ARG A 135 5.05 21.97 -0.19
N VAL A 136 6.28 22.11 0.31
CA VAL A 136 7.13 21.01 0.78
C VAL A 136 6.52 20.19 1.91
N GLU A 137 5.63 20.76 2.73
CA GLU A 137 4.99 20.06 3.86
C GLU A 137 4.01 18.98 3.41
N HIS A 138 3.51 19.08 2.19
CA HIS A 138 2.56 18.13 1.61
C HIS A 138 3.21 17.11 0.69
N ILE A 139 4.53 17.14 0.57
CA ILE A 139 5.28 16.31 -0.37
C ILE A 139 6.22 15.40 0.41
N LYS A 140 6.39 14.17 -0.08
CA LYS A 140 7.40 13.22 0.40
C LYS A 140 8.07 12.55 -0.80
N HIS A 141 9.34 12.18 -0.65
CA HIS A 141 10.02 11.33 -1.64
C HIS A 141 9.44 9.92 -1.65
N SER A 142 9.20 9.37 -2.84
CA SER A 142 8.67 8.02 -2.99
C SER A 142 9.77 6.96 -2.81
N LYS A 143 9.57 6.01 -1.90
CA LYS A 143 10.53 4.91 -1.65
C LYS A 143 10.68 3.94 -2.82
N CYS A 144 9.69 3.88 -3.72
CA CYS A 144 9.72 3.01 -4.90
C CYS A 144 10.90 3.31 -5.82
N ARG A 145 11.34 4.57 -5.91
CA ARG A 145 12.50 4.95 -6.72
C ARG A 145 13.81 4.56 -6.04
N GLN A 146 13.89 4.65 -4.71
CA GLN A 146 15.07 4.26 -3.95
C GLN A 146 15.37 2.77 -4.12
N GLU A 147 14.38 1.90 -3.92
CA GLU A 147 14.52 0.45 -4.13
C GLU A 147 14.98 0.10 -5.56
N PHE A 148 14.47 0.83 -6.55
CA PHE A 148 14.91 0.67 -7.94
C PHE A 148 16.38 1.05 -8.13
N LEU A 149 16.81 2.18 -7.58
CA LEU A 149 18.19 2.66 -7.68
C LEU A 149 19.17 1.72 -6.96
N ASP A 150 18.83 1.28 -5.75
CA ASP A 150 19.63 0.32 -4.97
C ASP A 150 19.84 -0.97 -5.77
N ARG A 151 18.80 -1.44 -6.46
CA ARG A 151 18.88 -2.60 -7.35
C ARG A 151 19.71 -2.36 -8.61
N VAL A 152 19.69 -1.16 -9.18
CA VAL A 152 20.55 -0.83 -10.33
C VAL A 152 22.03 -0.90 -9.91
N VAL A 153 22.35 -0.39 -8.73
CA VAL A 153 23.70 -0.43 -8.16
C VAL A 153 24.13 -1.87 -7.87
N SER A 154 23.29 -2.66 -7.20
CA SER A 154 23.62 -4.07 -6.90
C SER A 154 23.78 -4.92 -8.16
N ASN A 155 22.92 -4.74 -9.15
CA ASN A 155 23.03 -5.45 -10.44
C ASN A 155 24.31 -5.06 -11.20
N ALA A 156 24.72 -3.80 -11.14
CA ALA A 156 25.96 -3.35 -11.78
C ALA A 156 27.20 -3.98 -11.11
N ALA A 157 27.20 -4.09 -9.78
CA ALA A 157 28.25 -4.77 -9.02
C ALA A 157 28.33 -6.27 -9.39
N LEU A 158 27.20 -6.98 -9.34
CA LEU A 158 27.14 -8.40 -9.72
C LEU A 158 27.60 -8.64 -11.15
N LYS A 159 27.20 -7.78 -12.09
CA LYS A 159 27.64 -7.88 -13.50
C LYS A 159 29.15 -7.70 -13.65
N LYS A 160 29.75 -6.79 -12.88
CA LYS A 160 31.20 -6.54 -12.89
C LYS A 160 31.96 -7.74 -12.32
N GLU A 161 31.48 -8.30 -11.22
CA GLU A 161 32.05 -9.50 -10.60
C GLU A 161 31.95 -10.74 -11.49
N ALA A 162 30.78 -10.97 -12.09
CA ALA A 162 30.54 -12.04 -13.04
C ALA A 162 31.49 -11.97 -14.24
N LYS A 163 31.70 -10.76 -14.78
CA LYS A 163 32.63 -10.53 -15.88
C LYS A 163 34.09 -10.83 -15.48
N ALA A 164 34.48 -10.54 -14.24
CA ALA A 164 35.83 -10.83 -13.76
C ALA A 164 36.05 -12.34 -13.54
N LYS A 165 35.02 -13.07 -13.07
CA LYS A 165 35.07 -14.53 -12.87
C LYS A 165 34.84 -15.33 -14.16
N GLY A 166 34.22 -14.73 -15.17
CA GLY A 166 33.80 -15.41 -16.40
C GLY A 166 32.50 -16.21 -16.27
N GLU A 167 31.73 -16.00 -15.19
CA GLU A 167 30.48 -16.69 -14.92
C GLU A 167 29.28 -15.93 -15.52
N HIS A 168 28.23 -16.65 -15.88
CA HIS A 168 26.96 -16.05 -16.30
C HIS A 168 26.05 -15.82 -15.09
N VAL A 169 25.47 -14.61 -14.97
CA VAL A 169 24.56 -14.26 -13.86
C VAL A 169 23.23 -13.77 -14.41
N ASP A 170 22.14 -14.37 -13.91
CA ASP A 170 20.76 -13.97 -14.20
C ASP A 170 20.36 -12.75 -13.36
N LEU A 171 20.33 -11.56 -13.97
CA LEU A 171 20.00 -10.29 -13.28
C LEU A 171 18.49 -9.98 -13.26
N LYS A 172 17.67 -10.82 -13.89
CA LYS A 172 16.21 -10.63 -13.96
C LYS A 172 15.55 -11.17 -12.70
N ARG A 173 14.50 -10.47 -12.24
CA ARG A 173 13.68 -10.93 -11.10
C ARG A 173 12.86 -12.14 -11.53
N GLN A 174 12.83 -13.16 -10.69
CA GLN A 174 11.94 -14.31 -10.85
C GLN A 174 10.75 -14.20 -9.88
N PRO A 175 9.54 -14.63 -10.29
CA PRO A 175 8.42 -14.76 -9.38
C PRO A 175 8.68 -15.88 -8.36
N ALA A 176 7.86 -15.93 -7.30
CA ALA A 176 7.92 -17.00 -6.32
C ALA A 176 7.77 -18.37 -7.00
N GLN A 177 8.80 -19.20 -6.89
CA GLN A 177 8.82 -20.56 -7.44
C GLN A 177 8.09 -21.52 -6.49
N PRO A 178 7.60 -22.68 -6.99
CA PRO A 178 7.12 -23.74 -6.13
C PRO A 178 8.18 -24.08 -5.08
N ARG A 179 7.74 -24.34 -3.85
CA ARG A 179 8.64 -24.74 -2.77
C ARG A 179 9.36 -26.03 -3.15
N GLU A 180 10.66 -26.04 -2.95
CA GLU A 180 11.46 -27.25 -3.15
C GLU A 180 11.09 -28.34 -2.13
N ALA A 181 11.34 -29.59 -2.50
CA ALA A 181 11.17 -30.72 -1.59
C ALA A 181 12.14 -30.57 -0.42
N ARG A 182 11.62 -30.64 0.81
CA ARG A 182 12.43 -30.60 2.03
C ARG A 182 11.99 -31.67 3.02
N VAL A 183 12.96 -32.25 3.70
CA VAL A 183 12.71 -33.19 4.80
C VAL A 183 12.54 -32.41 6.09
N VAL A 184 11.41 -32.58 6.77
CA VAL A 184 11.18 -32.01 8.11
C VAL A 184 11.53 -33.07 9.14
N SER A 185 12.45 -32.75 10.07
CA SER A 185 12.87 -33.70 11.10
C SER A 185 11.90 -33.73 12.28
N ILE A 186 11.68 -34.94 12.83
CA ILE A 186 10.70 -35.18 13.92
C ILE A 186 11.38 -35.18 15.31
N LYS A 187 12.72 -35.17 15.37
CA LYS A 187 13.49 -35.40 16.61
C LYS A 187 13.13 -34.47 17.78
N ASN A 188 12.72 -33.22 17.50
CA ASN A 188 12.29 -32.23 18.50
C ASN A 188 10.95 -31.57 18.13
N ASN A 189 10.20 -32.16 17.20
CA ASN A 189 8.95 -31.60 16.68
C ASN A 189 7.94 -32.73 16.50
N VAL A 190 7.44 -33.22 17.63
CA VAL A 190 6.39 -34.25 17.65
C VAL A 190 5.09 -33.61 17.14
N PRO A 191 4.43 -34.20 16.13
CA PRO A 191 3.20 -33.63 15.58
C PRO A 191 2.10 -33.60 16.65
N GLN A 192 1.53 -32.42 16.87
CA GLN A 192 0.40 -32.25 17.77
C GLN A 192 -0.90 -32.61 17.04
N THR A 193 -1.65 -33.54 17.60
CA THR A 193 -2.97 -33.91 17.07
C THR A 193 -4.01 -32.90 17.54
N LEU A 194 -4.70 -32.26 16.61
CA LEU A 194 -5.76 -31.28 16.92
C LEU A 194 -7.14 -31.90 16.69
N ALA A 195 -8.11 -31.55 17.53
CA ALA A 195 -9.51 -31.98 17.42
C ALA A 195 -10.43 -30.79 17.11
N ALA A 196 -11.54 -31.05 16.43
CA ALA A 196 -12.56 -30.04 16.16
C ALA A 196 -13.15 -29.52 17.48
N ARG A 197 -13.26 -28.20 17.63
CA ARG A 197 -13.93 -27.60 18.80
C ARG A 197 -15.45 -27.76 18.72
N PRO A 198 -16.13 -27.99 19.86
CA PRO A 198 -17.59 -27.97 19.91
C PRO A 198 -18.15 -26.55 19.71
N TYR A 199 -19.42 -26.47 19.35
CA TYR A 199 -20.14 -25.20 19.27
C TYR A 199 -20.44 -24.67 20.69
N GLU A 200 -20.17 -23.39 20.93
CA GLU A 200 -20.41 -22.72 22.19
C GLU A 200 -21.19 -21.41 21.95
N THR A 201 -22.05 -21.03 22.89
CA THR A 201 -22.97 -19.89 22.77
C THR A 201 -22.52 -18.65 23.55
N TYR A 202 -21.21 -18.42 23.76
CA TYR A 202 -20.74 -17.29 24.56
C TYR A 202 -21.17 -15.95 23.95
N ILE A 203 -22.21 -15.37 24.55
CA ILE A 203 -22.73 -14.00 24.42
C ILE A 203 -22.47 -13.31 25.74
#